data_AF-A0A9D6YAY9-F1
#
_entry.id   AF-A0A9D6YAY9-F1
#
_cell.length_a   1.000
_cell.length_b   1.000
_cell.length_c   1.000
_cell.angle_alpha   90.00
_cell.angle_beta   90.00
_cell.angle_gamma   90.00
#
_symmetry.space_group_name_H-M   'P 1'
#
loop_
_entity.id
_entity.type
_entity.pdbx_description
1 polymer ?
#
loop_
_entity_poly.entity_id
_entity_poly.type
_entity_poly.pdbx_seq_one_letter_code
_entity_poly.pdbx_strand_id
1 'polypeptide(L)'
;MKSLKQIWLTFAGTRVGQSIFRVGLPESNLGRMQAMVSSFLLHLHPAKVHRHSLQFSYTLGLGLISLYLFLILCITGVALMFFYVPSPEHAYDNMKDLEFVVSAGMIARNMHRWSAHLMVLCVFLHMCRVFYTGGYKPPREFNWIVGVGLFVMTLVLSFTGYLLPWDQLAFWAITVGTNIAGYAPVVGKKIQFLLLGGNIVGESSLLRFYVLHVIVLPAAVVFMIAIHFWRVRKDGGLSRPGEPDVLVQQSETGPLSTSKTYGLMELARGTSPAVGLKPEDEVPVWPHLLFREILLFLATMAVVMFLSVFWNAPLEEFANPTHPPNPAKAPWYFLGLQELVAYSAFWGGVAVPALLLVALVALPYLDHQRVGIGVWFARERRVAVTIFTICVVAAVVLTAIGTYFRGPNWDWVWPWAASAVTPH
;
A
#
# COMPACT_ATOMS: atom_id res chain seq x y z
N MET A 1 11.38 34.66 -22.21
CA MET A 1 10.56 33.60 -21.57
C MET A 1 10.04 34.14 -20.25
N LYS A 2 8.72 34.25 -20.04
CA LYS A 2 8.16 34.66 -18.73
C LYS A 2 8.56 33.63 -17.68
N SER A 3 8.97 34.08 -16.49
CA SER A 3 9.28 33.12 -15.42
C SER A 3 8.01 32.34 -15.03
N LEU A 4 8.17 31.11 -14.52
CA LEU A 4 7.04 30.32 -14.00
C LEU A 4 6.18 31.12 -13.01
N LYS A 5 6.80 32.01 -12.22
CA LYS A 5 6.10 32.94 -11.32
C LYS A 5 5.20 33.91 -12.08
N GLN A 6 5.66 34.48 -13.19
CA GLN A 6 4.85 35.40 -14.02
C GLN A 6 3.68 34.70 -14.71
N ILE A 7 3.89 33.48 -15.23
CA ILE A 7 2.81 32.71 -15.86
C ILE A 7 1.72 32.40 -14.84
N TRP A 8 2.12 31.96 -13.64
CA TRP A 8 1.19 31.67 -12.56
C TRP A 8 0.46 32.92 -12.08
N LEU A 9 1.16 34.03 -11.87
CA LEU A 9 0.54 35.30 -11.48
C LEU A 9 -0.47 35.79 -12.52
N THR A 10 -0.16 35.60 -13.80
CA THR A 10 -1.08 35.94 -14.90
C THR A 10 -2.33 35.07 -14.84
N PHE A 11 -2.18 33.75 -14.65
CA PHE A 11 -3.30 32.82 -14.53
C PHE A 11 -4.15 33.07 -13.28
N ALA A 12 -3.51 33.19 -12.11
CA ALA A 12 -4.19 33.43 -10.83
C ALA A 12 -4.91 34.80 -10.79
N GLY A 13 -4.46 35.77 -11.60
CA GLY A 13 -5.16 37.04 -11.77
C GLY A 13 -6.40 36.98 -12.68
N THR A 14 -6.63 35.89 -13.41
CA THR A 14 -7.84 35.73 -14.24
C THR A 14 -9.07 35.40 -13.40
N ARG A 15 -10.28 35.67 -13.91
CA ARG A 15 -11.53 35.23 -13.24
C ARG A 15 -11.57 33.73 -12.98
N VAL A 16 -10.98 32.93 -13.87
CA VAL A 16 -10.86 31.47 -13.72
C VAL A 16 -9.85 31.11 -12.62
N GLY A 17 -8.72 31.81 -12.56
CA GLY A 17 -7.74 31.66 -11.49
C GLY A 17 -8.33 32.02 -10.12
N GLN A 18 -9.06 33.12 -10.03
CA GLN A 18 -9.69 33.60 -8.79
C GLN A 18 -10.87 32.72 -8.33
N SER A 19 -11.58 32.05 -9.24
CA SER A 19 -12.66 31.12 -8.87
C SER A 19 -12.11 29.82 -8.25
N ILE A 20 -10.93 29.38 -8.70
CA ILE A 20 -10.24 28.18 -8.19
C ILE A 20 -9.40 28.52 -6.95
N PHE A 21 -8.65 29.62 -6.99
CA PHE A 21 -7.80 30.11 -5.92
C PHE A 21 -8.33 31.45 -5.41
N ARG A 22 -9.18 31.39 -4.38
CA ARG A 22 -9.74 32.60 -3.75
C ARG A 22 -8.69 33.49 -3.08
N VAL A 23 -7.51 32.94 -2.80
CA VAL A 23 -6.35 33.63 -2.22
C VAL A 23 -5.24 33.58 -3.27
N GLY A 24 -4.71 34.74 -3.69
CA GLY A 24 -3.61 34.83 -4.65
C GLY A 24 -2.31 34.19 -4.15
N LEU A 25 -1.21 34.31 -4.92
CA LEU A 25 0.08 33.68 -4.60
C LEU A 25 0.56 34.13 -3.20
N PRO A 26 0.59 33.25 -2.20
CA PRO A 26 0.80 33.70 -0.84
C PRO A 26 2.29 33.93 -0.54
N GLU A 27 2.68 35.20 -0.40
CA GLU A 27 4.06 35.57 -0.06
C GLU A 27 4.34 35.46 1.46
N SER A 28 3.31 35.60 2.30
CA SER A 28 3.40 35.46 3.77
C SER A 28 2.95 34.08 4.26
N ASN A 29 3.43 33.67 5.45
CA ASN A 29 3.00 32.41 6.08
C ASN A 29 1.49 32.37 6.34
N LEU A 30 0.90 33.49 6.74
CA LEU A 30 -0.54 33.59 7.00
C LEU A 30 -1.34 33.41 5.70
N GLY A 31 -0.90 34.04 4.60
CA GLY A 31 -1.50 33.85 3.30
C GLY A 31 -1.44 32.40 2.82
N ARG A 32 -0.33 31.69 3.10
CA ARG A 32 -0.18 30.26 2.75
C ARG A 32 -1.17 29.40 3.51
N MET A 33 -1.34 29.66 4.81
CA MET A 33 -2.31 28.96 5.64
C MET A 33 -3.75 29.23 5.18
N GLN A 34 -4.08 30.49 4.86
CA GLN A 34 -5.40 30.86 4.37
C GLN A 34 -5.71 30.20 3.03
N ALA A 35 -4.76 30.20 2.08
CA ALA A 35 -4.89 29.53 0.79
C ALA A 35 -5.14 28.02 0.94
N MET A 36 -4.50 27.39 1.94
CA MET A 36 -4.71 25.98 2.23
C MET A 36 -6.11 25.67 2.79
N VAL A 37 -6.63 26.51 3.66
CA VAL A 37 -7.97 26.31 4.25
C VAL A 37 -9.08 26.69 3.26
N SER A 38 -8.84 27.67 2.39
CA SER A 38 -9.85 28.16 1.44
C SER A 38 -10.01 27.29 0.19
N SER A 39 -9.06 26.40 -0.09
CA SER A 39 -9.07 25.59 -1.31
C SER A 39 -9.47 24.15 -1.00
N PHE A 40 -10.46 23.62 -1.73
CA PHE A 40 -10.97 22.27 -1.51
C PHE A 40 -9.88 21.19 -1.55
N LEU A 41 -8.99 21.25 -2.55
CA LEU A 41 -7.89 20.28 -2.69
C LEU A 41 -6.81 20.45 -1.62
N LEU A 42 -6.42 21.69 -1.30
CA LEU A 42 -5.37 21.93 -0.31
C LEU A 42 -5.83 21.68 1.13
N HIS A 43 -7.15 21.70 1.38
CA HIS A 43 -7.74 21.38 2.67
C HIS A 43 -7.42 19.94 3.13
N LEU A 44 -7.17 19.04 2.18
CA LEU A 44 -6.76 17.65 2.48
C LEU A 44 -5.40 17.59 3.18
N HIS A 45 -4.53 18.58 2.96
CA HIS A 45 -3.22 18.64 3.58
C HIS A 45 -3.21 19.49 4.87
N PRO A 46 -2.34 19.17 5.85
CA PRO A 46 -2.12 20.04 7.01
C PRO A 46 -1.40 21.33 6.58
N ALA A 47 -1.67 22.46 7.23
CA ALA A 47 -1.08 23.75 6.86
C ALA A 47 0.47 23.75 6.93
N LYS A 48 1.02 22.98 7.85
CA LYS A 48 2.45 22.83 8.10
C LYS A 48 2.80 21.37 8.35
N VAL A 49 4.06 21.04 8.10
CA VAL A 49 4.62 19.70 8.31
C VAL A 49 6.01 19.82 8.93
N HIS A 50 6.35 18.85 9.77
CA HIS A 50 7.65 18.79 10.41
C HIS A 50 8.78 18.54 9.39
N ARG A 51 9.92 19.23 9.53
CA ARG A 51 11.06 19.11 8.60
C ARG A 51 11.63 17.70 8.49
N HIS A 52 11.71 16.98 9.62
CA HIS A 52 12.20 15.58 9.63
C HIS A 52 11.32 14.66 8.77
N SER A 53 10.01 14.87 8.77
CA SER A 53 9.05 14.08 8.00
C SER A 53 9.21 14.26 6.49
N LEU A 54 9.88 15.33 6.05
CA LEU A 54 10.18 15.59 4.64
C LEU A 54 11.44 14.88 4.12
N GLN A 55 12.25 14.29 5.01
CA GLN A 55 13.47 13.61 4.59
C GLN A 55 13.13 12.32 3.84
N PHE A 56 13.68 12.17 2.64
CA PHE A 56 13.45 10.99 1.82
C PHE A 56 13.94 9.72 2.51
N SER A 57 15.12 9.74 3.15
CA SER A 57 15.65 8.60 3.91
C SER A 57 14.75 8.16 5.07
N TYR A 58 13.92 9.06 5.58
CA TYR A 58 13.03 8.75 6.70
C TYR A 58 11.73 8.07 6.24
N THR A 59 11.06 8.58 5.22
CA THR A 59 9.76 8.07 4.76
C THR A 59 9.85 7.12 3.57
N LEU A 60 10.91 7.25 2.78
CA LEU A 60 11.12 6.63 1.46
C LEU A 60 9.97 6.90 0.48
N GLY A 61 9.07 7.84 0.80
CA GLY A 61 7.83 8.07 0.05
C GLY A 61 6.84 6.90 0.02
N LEU A 62 7.09 5.79 0.72
CA LEU A 62 6.40 4.50 0.51
C LEU A 62 4.87 4.55 0.67
N GLY A 63 4.37 5.34 1.63
CA GLY A 63 2.93 5.51 1.83
C GLY A 63 2.26 6.25 0.67
N LEU A 64 2.90 7.29 0.15
CA LEU A 64 2.42 8.05 -1.01
C LEU A 64 2.57 7.27 -2.31
N ILE A 65 3.69 6.55 -2.50
CA ILE A 65 3.89 5.67 -3.65
C ILE A 65 2.76 4.62 -3.68
N SER A 66 2.43 4.01 -2.53
CA SER A 66 1.33 3.03 -2.45
C SER A 66 -0.02 3.63 -2.80
N LEU A 67 -0.31 4.87 -2.36
CA LEU A 67 -1.51 5.61 -2.76
C LEU A 67 -1.53 5.86 -4.28
N TYR A 68 -0.43 6.32 -4.87
CA TYR A 68 -0.35 6.59 -6.30
C TYR A 68 -0.52 5.33 -7.14
N LEU A 69 0.09 4.21 -6.73
CA LEU A 69 -0.11 2.92 -7.39
C LEU A 69 -1.57 2.46 -7.30
N PHE A 70 -2.23 2.67 -6.16
CA PHE A 70 -3.67 2.40 -6.03
C PHE A 70 -4.53 3.28 -6.95
N LEU A 71 -4.19 4.56 -7.11
CA LEU A 71 -4.88 5.45 -8.06
C LEU A 71 -4.67 5.01 -9.51
N ILE A 72 -3.45 4.62 -9.88
CA ILE A 72 -3.15 4.06 -11.21
C ILE A 72 -3.95 2.78 -11.44
N LEU A 73 -4.02 1.88 -10.44
CA LEU A 73 -4.84 0.66 -10.49
C LEU A 73 -6.32 0.97 -10.71
N CYS A 74 -6.89 1.94 -10.00
CA CYS A 74 -8.28 2.34 -10.19
C CYS A 74 -8.54 2.88 -11.60
N ILE A 75 -7.68 3.78 -12.09
CA ILE A 75 -7.84 4.39 -13.42
C ILE A 75 -7.70 3.35 -14.52
N THR A 76 -6.66 2.53 -14.46
CA THR A 76 -6.43 1.46 -15.45
C THR A 76 -7.48 0.36 -15.35
N GLY A 77 -7.94 0.02 -14.14
CA GLY A 77 -9.00 -0.96 -13.92
C GLY A 77 -10.32 -0.54 -14.55
N VAL A 78 -10.75 0.72 -14.32
CA VAL A 78 -11.94 1.28 -14.97
C VAL A 78 -11.80 1.29 -16.50
N ALA A 79 -10.62 1.62 -17.03
CA ALA A 79 -10.38 1.56 -18.46
C ALA A 79 -10.49 0.12 -19.02
N LEU A 80 -9.96 -0.87 -18.31
CA LEU A 80 -10.04 -2.29 -18.71
C LEU A 80 -11.46 -2.85 -18.62
N MET A 81 -12.30 -2.34 -17.71
CA MET A 81 -13.71 -2.77 -17.59
C MET A 81 -14.52 -2.55 -18.88
N PHE A 82 -14.17 -1.56 -19.70
CA PHE A 82 -14.86 -1.34 -20.99
C PHE A 82 -14.62 -2.45 -22.03
N PHE A 83 -13.60 -3.30 -21.82
CA PHE A 83 -13.17 -4.32 -22.76
C PHE A 83 -13.26 -5.74 -22.20
N TYR A 84 -13.92 -5.94 -21.05
CA TYR A 84 -13.90 -7.21 -20.34
C TYR A 84 -15.30 -7.71 -19.99
N VAL A 85 -15.60 -8.95 -20.38
CA VAL A 85 -16.81 -9.68 -20.01
C VAL A 85 -16.45 -10.76 -18.98
N PRO A 86 -17.04 -10.75 -17.77
CA PRO A 86 -16.71 -11.68 -16.69
C PRO A 86 -17.38 -13.06 -16.88
N SER A 87 -17.16 -13.72 -18.02
CA SER A 87 -17.65 -15.07 -18.33
C SER A 87 -16.51 -15.96 -18.84
N PRO A 88 -16.45 -17.26 -18.49
CA PRO A 88 -15.40 -18.18 -18.94
C PRO A 88 -15.25 -18.27 -20.47
N GLU A 89 -16.35 -18.05 -21.20
CA GLU A 89 -16.41 -18.09 -22.67
C GLU A 89 -15.74 -16.89 -23.34
N HIS A 90 -15.60 -15.76 -22.64
CA HIS A 90 -15.11 -14.50 -23.21
C HIS A 90 -13.89 -13.93 -22.49
N ALA A 91 -13.71 -14.21 -21.19
CA ALA A 91 -12.69 -13.57 -20.36
C ALA A 91 -11.28 -13.71 -20.95
N TYR A 92 -10.91 -14.91 -21.40
CA TYR A 92 -9.61 -15.18 -21.98
C TYR A 92 -9.43 -14.54 -23.36
N ASP A 93 -10.44 -14.60 -24.22
CA ASP A 93 -10.39 -13.98 -25.55
C ASP A 93 -10.36 -12.45 -25.44
N ASN A 94 -11.03 -11.86 -24.46
CA ASN A 94 -10.90 -10.44 -24.17
C ASN A 94 -9.48 -10.05 -23.72
N MET A 95 -8.74 -10.94 -23.05
CA MET A 95 -7.31 -10.70 -22.77
C MET A 95 -6.49 -10.66 -24.05
N LYS A 96 -6.80 -11.55 -25.02
CA LYS A 96 -6.17 -11.53 -26.34
C LYS A 96 -6.55 -10.29 -27.14
N ASP A 97 -7.80 -9.85 -27.09
CA ASP A 97 -8.23 -8.62 -27.76
C ASP A 97 -7.49 -7.40 -27.20
N LEU A 98 -7.29 -7.33 -25.88
CA LEU A 98 -6.47 -6.30 -25.25
C LEU A 98 -5.01 -6.34 -25.73
N GLU A 99 -4.49 -7.51 -26.05
CA GLU A 99 -3.11 -7.68 -26.52
C GLU A 99 -2.95 -7.34 -28.01
N PHE A 100 -3.90 -7.75 -28.85
CA PHE A 100 -3.73 -7.72 -30.32
C PHE A 100 -4.63 -6.72 -31.05
N VAL A 101 -5.75 -6.31 -30.47
CA VAL A 101 -6.81 -5.55 -31.18
C VAL A 101 -6.97 -4.14 -30.62
N VAL A 102 -6.97 -3.99 -29.30
CA VAL A 102 -7.25 -2.70 -28.65
C VAL A 102 -6.01 -1.81 -28.66
N SER A 103 -6.14 -0.61 -29.22
CA SER A 103 -5.10 0.42 -29.19
C SER A 103 -4.67 0.73 -27.75
N ALA A 104 -3.39 0.53 -27.46
CA ALA A 104 -2.82 0.65 -26.11
C ALA A 104 -3.46 -0.26 -25.04
N GLY A 105 -4.23 -1.29 -25.42
CA GLY A 105 -4.83 -2.25 -24.49
C GLY A 105 -3.76 -3.02 -23.71
N MET A 106 -2.71 -3.44 -24.40
CA MET A 106 -1.57 -4.15 -23.83
C MET A 106 -0.82 -3.27 -22.81
N ILE A 107 -0.62 -1.99 -23.10
CA ILE A 107 -0.03 -1.02 -22.15
C ILE A 107 -0.93 -0.85 -20.93
N ALA A 108 -2.25 -0.70 -21.11
CA ALA A 108 -3.18 -0.56 -19.99
C ALA A 108 -3.17 -1.81 -19.07
N ARG A 109 -3.16 -3.01 -19.67
CA ARG A 109 -3.04 -4.30 -18.97
C ARG A 109 -1.72 -4.41 -18.20
N ASN A 110 -0.61 -4.03 -18.84
CA ASN A 110 0.70 -4.04 -18.21
C ASN A 110 0.79 -3.04 -17.06
N MET A 111 0.28 -1.81 -17.24
CA MET A 111 0.25 -0.79 -16.19
C MET A 111 -0.54 -1.27 -14.99
N HIS A 112 -1.70 -1.90 -15.21
CA HIS A 112 -2.50 -2.47 -14.13
C HIS A 112 -1.73 -3.56 -13.39
N ARG A 113 -1.13 -4.52 -14.12
CA ARG A 113 -0.38 -5.63 -13.51
C ARG A 113 0.87 -5.17 -12.75
N TRP A 114 1.71 -4.34 -13.36
CA TRP A 114 2.93 -3.84 -12.71
C TRP A 114 2.60 -2.96 -11.52
N SER A 115 1.55 -2.14 -11.60
CA SER A 115 1.10 -1.35 -10.46
C SER A 115 0.64 -2.23 -9.30
N ALA A 116 -0.03 -3.36 -9.56
CA ALA A 116 -0.43 -4.32 -8.53
C ALA A 116 0.78 -4.94 -7.82
N HIS A 117 1.77 -5.43 -8.59
CA HIS A 117 3.00 -6.00 -8.02
C HIS A 117 3.78 -4.97 -7.20
N LEU A 118 3.95 -3.76 -7.73
CA LEU A 118 4.61 -2.68 -7.02
C LEU A 118 3.84 -2.25 -5.77
N MET A 119 2.50 -2.25 -5.82
CA MET A 119 1.67 -1.88 -4.67
C MET A 119 1.88 -2.87 -3.52
N VAL A 120 1.85 -4.17 -3.78
CA VAL A 120 2.11 -5.19 -2.75
C VAL A 120 3.50 -5.00 -2.13
N LEU A 121 4.53 -4.78 -2.97
CA LEU A 121 5.90 -4.53 -2.50
C LEU A 121 5.99 -3.25 -1.65
N CYS A 122 5.44 -2.13 -2.14
CA CYS A 122 5.51 -0.83 -1.46
C CYS A 122 4.73 -0.82 -0.16
N VAL A 123 3.56 -1.47 -0.08
CA VAL A 123 2.80 -1.60 1.17
C VAL A 123 3.57 -2.46 2.17
N PHE A 124 4.16 -3.59 1.74
CA PHE A 124 5.01 -4.40 2.61
C PHE A 124 6.20 -3.61 3.16
N LEU A 125 6.92 -2.89 2.30
CA LEU A 125 8.02 -2.02 2.72
C LEU A 125 7.54 -0.88 3.61
N HIS A 126 6.34 -0.34 3.38
CA HIS A 126 5.73 0.68 4.22
C HIS A 126 5.47 0.15 5.64
N MET A 127 4.92 -1.06 5.76
CA MET A 127 4.73 -1.75 7.04
C MET A 127 6.07 -1.93 7.77
N CYS A 128 7.10 -2.43 7.08
CA CYS A 128 8.45 -2.56 7.62
C CYS A 128 9.00 -1.24 8.11
N ARG A 129 8.89 -0.17 7.30
CA ARG A 129 9.37 1.17 7.67
C ARG A 129 8.66 1.67 8.94
N VAL A 130 7.34 1.56 9.02
CA VAL A 130 6.57 2.00 10.20
C VAL A 130 6.95 1.19 11.44
N PHE A 131 7.18 -0.12 11.29
CA PHE A 131 7.69 -0.96 12.38
C PHE A 131 9.08 -0.53 12.85
N TYR A 132 10.07 -0.44 11.94
CA TYR A 132 11.46 -0.14 12.31
C TYR A 132 11.64 1.26 12.91
N THR A 133 10.80 2.21 12.50
CA THR A 133 10.76 3.57 13.06
C THR A 133 9.82 3.72 14.26
N GLY A 134 9.09 2.68 14.65
CA GLY A 134 8.19 2.70 15.81
C GLY A 134 6.97 3.61 15.62
N GLY A 135 6.56 3.85 14.37
CA GLY A 135 5.44 4.74 14.05
C GLY A 135 4.05 4.20 14.42
N TYR A 136 3.95 2.94 14.85
CA TYR A 136 2.72 2.32 15.35
C TYR A 136 2.42 2.64 16.82
N LYS A 137 3.40 3.17 17.56
CA LYS A 137 3.30 3.45 18.99
C LYS A 137 2.31 4.58 19.28
N PRO A 138 1.83 4.72 20.54
CA PRO A 138 0.92 5.80 20.92
C PRO A 138 1.39 7.19 20.45
N PRO A 139 0.50 8.03 19.90
CA PRO A 139 -0.97 7.90 19.81
C PRO A 139 -1.51 7.22 18.53
N ARG A 140 -0.66 6.51 17.77
CA ARG A 140 -0.95 6.02 16.40
C ARG A 140 -1.38 4.56 16.30
N GLU A 141 -1.71 3.95 17.44
CA GLU A 141 -2.06 2.53 17.56
C GLU A 141 -3.23 2.16 16.63
N PHE A 142 -4.30 2.97 16.65
CA PHE A 142 -5.46 2.77 15.78
C PHE A 142 -5.09 2.89 14.30
N ASN A 143 -4.22 3.84 13.96
CA ASN A 143 -3.80 4.02 12.57
C ASN A 143 -2.99 2.82 12.05
N TRP A 144 -2.21 2.18 12.92
CA TRP A 144 -1.50 0.94 12.59
C TRP A 144 -2.47 -0.20 12.30
N ILE A 145 -3.54 -0.37 13.08
CA ILE A 145 -4.56 -1.41 12.84
C ILE A 145 -5.25 -1.19 11.50
N VAL A 146 -5.60 0.06 11.19
CA VAL A 146 -6.12 0.42 9.85
C VAL A 146 -5.09 0.07 8.78
N GLY A 147 -3.81 0.33 9.00
CA GLY A 147 -2.71 -0.04 8.11
C GLY A 147 -2.56 -1.56 7.90
N VAL A 148 -2.67 -2.36 8.96
CA VAL A 148 -2.69 -3.83 8.88
C VAL A 148 -3.89 -4.29 8.06
N GLY A 149 -5.07 -3.71 8.27
CA GLY A 149 -6.26 -4.00 7.48
C GLY A 149 -6.10 -3.63 6.00
N LEU A 150 -5.48 -2.48 5.69
CA LEU A 150 -5.13 -2.08 4.33
C LEU A 150 -4.12 -3.03 3.67
N PHE A 151 -3.14 -3.54 4.42
CA PHE A 151 -2.21 -4.56 3.94
C PHE A 151 -2.94 -5.85 3.56
N VAL A 152 -3.82 -6.36 4.43
CA VAL A 152 -4.65 -7.55 4.13
C VAL A 152 -5.55 -7.29 2.92
N MET A 153 -6.24 -6.15 2.86
CA MET A 153 -7.08 -5.80 1.72
C MET A 153 -6.30 -5.68 0.40
N THR A 154 -5.05 -5.22 0.45
CA THR A 154 -4.17 -5.15 -0.73
C THR A 154 -3.87 -6.56 -1.25
N LEU A 155 -3.56 -7.51 -0.36
CA LEU A 155 -3.36 -8.92 -0.74
C LEU A 155 -4.64 -9.54 -1.30
N VAL A 156 -5.80 -9.27 -0.68
CA VAL A 156 -7.09 -9.76 -1.17
C VAL A 156 -7.45 -9.17 -2.53
N LEU A 157 -7.27 -7.87 -2.75
CA LEU A 157 -7.45 -7.23 -4.06
C LEU A 157 -6.57 -7.88 -5.12
N SER A 158 -5.29 -8.10 -4.80
CA SER A 158 -4.34 -8.72 -5.71
C SER A 158 -4.72 -10.16 -6.03
N PHE A 159 -5.20 -10.92 -5.04
CA PHE A 159 -5.69 -12.28 -5.23
C PHE A 159 -6.95 -12.32 -6.08
N THR A 160 -7.95 -11.48 -5.81
CA THR A 160 -9.21 -11.53 -6.56
C THR A 160 -9.04 -11.09 -8.01
N GLY A 161 -8.17 -10.11 -8.28
CA GLY A 161 -7.85 -9.66 -9.64
C GLY A 161 -7.06 -10.68 -10.46
N TYR A 162 -6.31 -11.55 -9.78
CA TYR A 162 -5.50 -12.57 -10.44
C TYR A 162 -6.33 -13.61 -11.21
N LEU A 163 -7.59 -13.83 -10.83
CA LEU A 163 -8.50 -14.78 -11.50
C LEU A 163 -8.94 -14.30 -12.89
N LEU A 164 -9.05 -12.99 -13.08
CA LEU A 164 -9.80 -12.37 -14.19
C LEU A 164 -9.27 -12.72 -15.59
N PRO A 165 -7.96 -12.90 -15.82
CA PRO A 165 -7.46 -13.31 -17.14
C PRO A 165 -7.96 -14.67 -17.61
N TRP A 166 -8.39 -15.54 -16.69
CA TRP A 166 -8.88 -16.89 -16.97
C TRP A 166 -7.89 -17.78 -17.76
N ASP A 167 -6.60 -17.59 -17.51
CA ASP A 167 -5.53 -18.48 -17.99
C ASP A 167 -5.24 -19.60 -16.98
N GLN A 168 -4.39 -20.56 -17.37
CA GLN A 168 -4.06 -21.71 -16.52
C GLN A 168 -3.51 -21.31 -15.16
N LEU A 169 -2.54 -20.40 -15.13
CA LEU A 169 -1.94 -19.94 -13.90
C LEU A 169 -2.97 -19.32 -12.95
N ALA A 170 -3.85 -18.44 -13.47
CA ALA A 170 -4.92 -17.80 -12.72
C ALA A 170 -5.91 -18.81 -12.14
N PHE A 171 -6.42 -19.71 -12.97
CA PHE A 171 -7.44 -20.69 -12.58
C PHE A 171 -6.95 -21.61 -11.44
N TRP A 172 -5.73 -22.14 -11.57
CA TRP A 172 -5.16 -23.04 -10.57
C TRP A 172 -4.70 -22.33 -9.31
N ALA A 173 -4.15 -21.11 -9.41
CA ALA A 173 -3.81 -20.31 -8.23
C ALA A 173 -5.03 -20.05 -7.34
N ILE A 174 -6.19 -19.76 -7.93
CA ILE A 174 -7.44 -19.53 -7.19
C ILE A 174 -8.03 -20.83 -6.64
N THR A 175 -7.94 -21.91 -7.40
CA THR A 175 -8.34 -23.24 -6.93
C THR A 175 -7.55 -23.63 -5.68
N VAL A 176 -6.23 -23.48 -5.69
CA VAL A 176 -5.37 -23.73 -4.53
C VAL A 176 -5.68 -22.76 -3.39
N GLY A 177 -5.77 -21.46 -3.66
CA GLY A 177 -6.02 -20.43 -2.64
C GLY A 177 -7.37 -20.59 -1.92
N THR A 178 -8.44 -20.89 -2.66
CA THR A 178 -9.77 -21.10 -2.07
C THR A 178 -9.87 -22.43 -1.30
N ASN A 179 -9.14 -23.47 -1.75
CA ASN A 179 -8.99 -24.71 -0.99
C ASN A 179 -8.25 -24.48 0.33
N ILE A 180 -7.19 -23.65 0.34
CA ILE A 180 -6.49 -23.26 1.56
C ILE A 180 -7.45 -22.56 2.54
N ALA A 181 -8.25 -21.62 2.05
CA ALA A 181 -9.26 -20.94 2.88
C ALA A 181 -10.29 -21.92 3.48
N GLY A 182 -10.57 -23.02 2.79
CA GLY A 182 -11.43 -24.10 3.26
C GLY A 182 -10.95 -24.82 4.53
N TYR A 183 -9.65 -24.76 4.86
CA TYR A 183 -9.08 -25.35 6.08
C TYR A 183 -9.31 -24.51 7.33
N ALA A 184 -9.81 -23.28 7.20
CA ALA A 184 -10.12 -22.45 8.36
C ALA A 184 -11.23 -23.10 9.22
N PRO A 185 -11.05 -23.24 10.54
CA PRO A 185 -12.03 -23.89 11.39
C PRO A 185 -13.34 -23.09 11.43
N VAL A 186 -14.45 -23.80 11.67
CA VAL A 186 -15.83 -23.26 11.83
C VAL A 186 -16.44 -22.66 10.54
N VAL A 187 -15.74 -21.77 9.84
CA VAL A 187 -16.29 -20.96 8.74
C VAL A 187 -15.63 -21.21 7.38
N GLY A 188 -14.47 -21.88 7.31
CA GLY A 188 -13.68 -22.01 6.07
C GLY A 188 -14.45 -22.59 4.89
N LYS A 189 -15.09 -23.76 5.07
CA LYS A 189 -15.93 -24.40 4.04
C LYS A 189 -17.09 -23.51 3.57
N LYS A 190 -17.71 -22.75 4.48
CA LYS A 190 -18.83 -21.84 4.14
C LYS A 190 -18.34 -20.65 3.33
N ILE A 191 -17.20 -20.06 3.72
CA ILE A 191 -16.56 -18.95 2.99
C ILE A 191 -16.12 -19.44 1.60
N GLN A 192 -15.49 -20.61 1.51
CA GLN A 192 -15.09 -21.21 0.24
C GLN A 192 -16.28 -21.38 -0.71
N PHE A 193 -17.37 -22.00 -0.24
CA PHE A 193 -18.59 -22.18 -1.04
C PHE A 193 -19.22 -20.84 -1.46
N LEU A 194 -19.23 -19.85 -0.55
CA LEU A 194 -19.75 -18.51 -0.84
C LEU A 194 -18.89 -17.78 -1.89
N LEU A 195 -17.57 -17.88 -1.83
CA LEU A 195 -16.68 -17.23 -2.79
C LEU A 195 -16.76 -17.88 -4.17
N LEU A 196 -16.77 -19.22 -4.21
CA LEU A 196 -16.84 -19.97 -5.47
C LEU A 196 -18.25 -19.95 -6.09
N GLY A 197 -19.29 -19.88 -5.28
CA GLY A 197 -20.67 -20.05 -5.76
C GLY A 197 -20.98 -21.47 -6.24
N GLY A 198 -20.19 -22.44 -5.78
CA GLY A 198 -20.28 -23.85 -6.13
C GLY A 198 -19.21 -24.66 -5.41
N ASN A 199 -19.02 -25.91 -5.82
CA ASN A 199 -18.00 -26.80 -5.26
C ASN A 199 -16.65 -26.71 -6.02
N ILE A 200 -16.64 -26.07 -7.19
CA ILE A 200 -15.48 -25.91 -8.06
C ILE A 200 -15.44 -24.48 -8.60
N VAL A 201 -14.28 -24.05 -9.09
CA VAL A 201 -14.12 -22.77 -9.78
C VAL A 201 -14.85 -22.82 -11.13
N GLY A 202 -15.71 -21.84 -11.39
CA GLY A 202 -16.47 -21.73 -12.64
C GLY A 202 -17.03 -20.33 -12.87
N GLU A 203 -18.05 -20.21 -13.73
CA GLU A 203 -18.66 -18.93 -14.12
C GLU A 203 -19.12 -18.09 -12.92
N SER A 204 -19.85 -18.71 -11.98
CA SER A 204 -20.28 -18.04 -10.75
C SER A 204 -19.12 -17.53 -9.90
N SER A 205 -17.99 -18.24 -9.90
CA SER A 205 -16.78 -17.80 -9.19
C SER A 205 -16.20 -16.56 -9.88
N LEU A 206 -16.06 -16.60 -11.21
CA LEU A 206 -15.52 -15.50 -12.00
C LEU A 206 -16.30 -14.20 -11.79
N LEU A 207 -17.63 -14.27 -11.91
CA LEU A 207 -18.50 -13.11 -11.73
C LEU A 207 -18.39 -12.52 -10.32
N ARG A 208 -18.37 -13.36 -9.27
CA ARG A 208 -18.25 -12.89 -7.87
C ARG A 208 -16.90 -12.23 -7.61
N PHE A 209 -15.82 -12.86 -8.09
CA PHE A 209 -14.46 -12.32 -7.96
C PHE A 209 -14.31 -11.00 -8.73
N TYR A 210 -14.91 -10.89 -9.92
CA TYR A 210 -14.97 -9.64 -10.67
C TYR A 210 -15.68 -8.53 -9.88
N VAL A 211 -16.90 -8.76 -9.38
CA VAL A 211 -17.64 -7.76 -8.58
C VAL A 211 -16.89 -7.36 -7.30
N LEU A 212 -16.27 -8.34 -6.62
CA LEU A 212 -15.44 -8.08 -5.45
C LEU A 212 -14.24 -7.20 -5.81
N HIS A 213 -13.53 -7.52 -6.88
CA HIS A 213 -12.29 -6.86 -7.28
C HIS A 213 -12.52 -5.44 -7.82
N VAL A 214 -13.59 -5.19 -8.57
CA VAL A 214 -13.78 -3.90 -9.27
C VAL A 214 -14.59 -2.88 -8.47
N ILE A 215 -15.45 -3.32 -7.55
CA ILE A 215 -16.34 -2.41 -6.78
C ILE A 215 -16.13 -2.57 -5.28
N VAL A 216 -16.39 -3.76 -4.72
CA VAL A 216 -16.53 -3.92 -3.27
C VAL A 216 -15.22 -3.65 -2.54
N LEU A 217 -14.14 -4.30 -2.97
CA LEU A 217 -12.83 -4.19 -2.34
C LEU A 217 -12.17 -2.81 -2.59
N PRO A 218 -12.18 -2.23 -3.81
CA PRO A 218 -11.66 -0.88 -4.00
C PRO A 218 -12.42 0.16 -3.19
N ALA A 219 -13.75 0.08 -3.10
CA ALA A 219 -14.53 1.00 -2.28
C ALA A 219 -14.17 0.89 -0.79
N ALA A 220 -14.01 -0.34 -0.27
CA ALA A 220 -13.56 -0.56 1.10
C ALA A 220 -12.15 0.00 1.35
N VAL A 221 -11.23 -0.18 0.40
CA VAL A 221 -9.87 0.38 0.48
C VAL A 221 -9.88 1.90 0.44
N VAL A 222 -10.67 2.54 -0.43
CA VAL A 222 -10.85 4.00 -0.45
C VAL A 222 -11.32 4.52 0.91
N PHE A 223 -12.33 3.87 1.49
CA PHE A 223 -12.86 4.23 2.81
C PHE A 223 -11.79 4.10 3.91
N MET A 224 -11.05 2.98 3.93
CA MET A 224 -9.99 2.76 4.90
C MET A 224 -8.81 3.72 4.71
N ILE A 225 -8.43 4.04 3.47
CA ILE A 225 -7.42 5.06 3.14
C ILE A 225 -7.84 6.43 3.69
N ALA A 226 -9.11 6.81 3.52
CA ALA A 226 -9.64 8.07 4.05
C ALA A 226 -9.50 8.13 5.58
N ILE A 227 -9.86 7.06 6.29
CA ILE A 227 -9.67 6.96 7.75
C ILE A 227 -8.18 7.02 8.10
N HIS A 228 -7.34 6.31 7.35
CA HIS A 228 -5.89 6.25 7.60
C HIS A 228 -5.25 7.64 7.50
N PHE A 229 -5.48 8.38 6.41
CA PHE A 229 -4.96 9.75 6.25
C PHE A 229 -5.56 10.73 7.26
N TRP A 230 -6.87 10.64 7.52
CA TRP A 230 -7.51 11.44 8.54
C TRP A 230 -6.84 11.23 9.91
N ARG A 231 -6.56 9.97 10.27
CA ARG A 231 -5.94 9.64 11.55
C ARG A 231 -4.49 10.10 11.63
N VAL A 232 -3.69 9.95 10.55
CA VAL A 232 -2.35 10.55 10.47
C VAL A 232 -2.39 12.05 10.77
N ARG A 233 -3.36 12.78 10.20
CA ARG A 233 -3.52 14.22 10.46
C ARG A 233 -3.95 14.51 11.90
N LYS A 234 -4.83 13.70 12.48
CA LYS A 234 -5.29 13.88 13.88
C LYS A 234 -4.22 13.53 14.90
N ASP A 235 -3.31 12.62 14.57
CA ASP A 235 -2.21 12.18 15.43
C ASP A 235 -0.95 13.06 15.30
N GLY A 236 -1.08 14.29 14.80
CA GLY A 236 0.05 15.24 14.69
C GLY A 236 1.00 14.95 13.52
N GLY A 237 0.60 14.09 12.58
CA GLY A 237 1.40 13.70 11.42
C GLY A 237 2.25 12.44 11.66
N LEU A 238 3.32 12.32 10.88
CA LEU A 238 4.25 11.19 10.97
C LEU A 238 5.04 11.24 12.28
N SER A 239 5.40 10.05 12.79
CA SER A 239 6.31 9.91 13.94
C SER A 239 7.62 10.64 13.71
N ARG A 240 8.27 11.09 14.79
CA ARG A 240 9.53 11.84 14.75
C ARG A 240 10.40 11.57 15.98
N PRO A 241 11.73 11.69 15.87
CA PRO A 241 12.64 11.57 17.01
C PRO A 241 12.28 12.57 18.12
N GLY A 242 12.39 12.14 19.37
CA GLY A 242 12.21 13.01 20.53
C GLY A 242 10.77 13.49 20.75
N GLU A 243 9.76 12.76 20.24
CA GLU A 243 8.36 13.01 20.62
C GLU A 243 8.22 12.95 22.16
N PRO A 244 7.76 14.02 22.82
CA PRO A 244 7.72 14.06 24.28
C PRO A 244 6.77 12.98 24.82
N ASP A 245 7.19 12.33 25.91
CA ASP A 245 6.29 11.47 26.67
C ASP A 245 5.10 12.33 27.11
N VAL A 246 3.89 11.93 26.71
CA VAL A 246 2.64 12.62 27.15
C VAL A 246 2.47 12.50 28.67
N LEU A 247 3.28 11.64 29.33
CA LEU A 247 3.51 11.68 30.76
C LEU A 247 4.31 12.93 31.14
N VAL A 248 3.59 14.05 31.18
CA VAL A 248 3.81 15.15 32.14
C VAL A 248 5.30 15.44 32.35
N GLN A 249 5.98 15.96 31.33
CA GLN A 249 7.03 16.90 31.66
C GLN A 249 6.30 18.15 32.12
N GLN A 250 6.19 18.31 33.44
CA GLN A 250 6.02 19.63 34.04
C GLN A 250 7.14 20.48 33.46
N SER A 251 6.91 21.14 32.33
CA SER A 251 7.75 22.25 31.95
C SER A 251 7.46 23.29 33.02
N GLU A 252 8.38 23.44 33.96
CA GLU A 252 8.50 24.71 34.68
C GLU A 252 8.38 25.78 33.61
N THR A 253 7.45 26.70 33.81
CA THR A 253 7.23 27.84 32.93
C THR A 253 8.48 28.70 32.99
N GLY A 254 9.50 28.31 32.22
CA GLY A 254 10.70 29.11 32.01
C GLY A 254 10.29 30.44 31.37
N PRO A 255 11.04 31.53 31.63
CA PRO A 255 10.72 32.82 31.06
C PRO A 255 10.70 32.70 29.53
N LEU A 256 9.54 32.96 28.93
CA LEU A 256 9.37 33.01 27.49
C LEU A 256 10.33 34.08 26.93
N SER A 257 11.07 33.73 25.88
CA SER A 257 11.97 34.67 25.21
C SER A 257 11.17 35.88 24.75
N THR A 258 11.43 37.04 25.38
CA THR A 258 10.75 38.32 25.13
C THR A 258 11.09 38.94 23.78
N SER A 259 11.97 38.31 23.00
CA SER A 259 12.40 38.81 21.68
C SER A 259 11.37 38.60 20.55
N LYS A 260 10.33 37.78 20.76
CA LYS A 260 9.30 37.52 19.75
C LYS A 260 7.90 37.53 20.36
N THR A 261 7.05 38.43 19.89
CA THR A 261 5.64 38.54 20.27
C THR A 261 4.84 37.42 19.59
N TYR A 262 4.77 36.24 20.21
CA TYR A 262 3.72 35.28 19.91
C TYR A 262 2.49 35.71 20.70
N GLY A 263 1.35 35.92 20.02
CA GLY A 263 0.06 36.09 20.70
C GLY A 263 -0.27 34.80 21.44
N LEU A 264 0.03 34.75 22.73
CA LEU A 264 -0.32 33.63 23.60
C LEU A 264 -1.85 33.67 23.79
N MET A 265 -2.57 32.87 23.00
CA MET A 265 -4.03 32.88 23.03
C MET A 265 -4.58 32.09 24.22
N GLU A 266 -3.97 30.93 24.56
CA GLU A 266 -4.22 30.18 25.79
C GLU A 266 -3.19 29.04 25.97
N LEU A 267 -2.81 28.72 27.21
CA LEU A 267 -2.08 27.49 27.57
C LEU A 267 -3.08 26.43 28.02
N ALA A 268 -3.61 25.65 27.08
CA ALA A 268 -4.51 24.54 27.41
C ALA A 268 -3.69 23.30 27.80
N ARG A 269 -3.90 22.79 29.03
CA ARG A 269 -3.46 21.44 29.41
C ARG A 269 -4.25 20.43 28.58
N GLY A 270 -3.58 19.65 27.74
CA GLY A 270 -4.23 18.63 26.94
C GLY A 270 -3.31 17.45 26.66
N THR A 271 -3.90 16.28 26.45
CA THR A 271 -3.21 15.07 25.99
C THR A 271 -3.13 15.00 24.46
N SER A 272 -3.36 16.12 23.78
CA SER A 272 -3.39 16.17 22.32
C SER A 272 -2.01 15.86 21.74
N PRO A 273 -1.93 15.08 20.64
CA PRO A 273 -0.69 14.83 19.90
C PRO A 273 0.02 16.12 19.41
N ALA A 274 -0.69 17.25 19.40
CA ALA A 274 -0.14 18.54 19.00
C ALA A 274 0.68 19.25 20.11
N VAL A 275 0.73 18.70 21.33
CA VAL A 275 1.48 19.28 22.46
C VAL A 275 2.98 19.05 22.28
N GLY A 276 3.79 20.09 22.47
CA GLY A 276 5.26 20.04 22.29
C GLY A 276 5.75 20.23 20.85
N LEU A 277 4.86 20.58 19.91
CA LEU A 277 5.27 21.04 18.57
C LEU A 277 5.90 22.43 18.66
N LYS A 278 7.20 22.52 18.38
CA LYS A 278 7.90 23.80 18.25
C LYS A 278 7.65 24.37 16.85
N PRO A 279 7.11 25.61 16.73
CA PRO A 279 6.85 26.22 15.43
C PRO A 279 8.09 26.37 14.54
N GLU A 280 9.29 26.42 15.11
CA GLU A 280 10.56 26.50 14.36
C GLU A 280 10.89 25.26 13.52
N ASP A 281 10.43 24.07 13.93
CA ASP A 281 10.74 22.80 13.28
C ASP A 281 9.75 22.43 12.15
N GLU A 282 8.76 23.29 11.93
CA GLU A 282 7.74 23.13 10.91
C GLU A 282 8.02 24.00 9.68
N VAL A 283 7.58 23.52 8.52
CA VAL A 283 7.58 24.27 7.26
C VAL A 283 6.20 24.21 6.64
N PRO A 284 5.78 25.26 5.89
CA PRO A 284 4.49 25.26 5.22
C PRO A 284 4.45 24.17 4.15
N VAL A 285 3.33 23.48 4.03
CA VAL A 285 3.15 22.40 3.04
C VAL A 285 3.25 22.93 1.61
N TRP A 286 2.66 24.09 1.34
CA TRP A 286 2.90 24.82 0.11
C TRP A 286 4.11 25.76 0.27
N PRO A 287 5.11 25.73 -0.63
CA PRO A 287 5.27 24.81 -1.77
C PRO A 287 5.98 23.49 -1.40
N HIS A 288 6.64 23.41 -0.24
CA HIS A 288 7.70 22.44 0.02
C HIS A 288 7.30 20.96 -0.06
N LEU A 289 6.17 20.58 0.52
CA LEU A 289 5.69 19.20 0.50
C LEU A 289 5.02 18.89 -0.83
N LEU A 290 4.12 19.76 -1.31
CA LEU A 290 3.33 19.51 -2.52
C LEU A 290 4.19 19.31 -3.77
N PHE A 291 5.27 20.08 -3.95
CA PHE A 291 6.18 19.82 -5.07
C PHE A 291 6.87 18.45 -4.97
N ARG A 292 7.23 18.00 -3.76
CA ARG A 292 7.85 16.68 -3.56
C ARG A 292 6.86 15.56 -3.87
N GLU A 293 5.60 15.73 -3.45
CA GLU A 293 4.52 14.80 -3.75
C GLU A 293 4.26 14.69 -5.26
N ILE A 294 4.18 15.81 -5.97
CA ILE A 294 4.03 15.83 -7.44
C ILE A 294 5.22 15.14 -8.13
N LEU A 295 6.45 15.46 -7.71
CA LEU A 295 7.64 14.81 -8.28
C LEU A 295 7.65 13.30 -8.02
N LEU A 296 7.23 12.87 -6.83
CA LEU A 296 7.13 11.46 -6.48
C LEU A 296 6.04 10.74 -7.29
N PHE A 297 4.91 11.39 -7.53
CA PHE A 297 3.85 10.87 -8.41
C PHE A 297 4.37 10.71 -9.84
N LEU A 298 5.02 11.74 -10.40
CA LEU A 298 5.58 11.68 -11.74
C LEU A 298 6.65 10.59 -11.87
N ALA A 299 7.52 10.43 -10.87
CA ALA A 299 8.51 9.36 -10.84
C ALA A 299 7.84 7.98 -10.78
N THR A 300 6.80 7.81 -9.95
CA THR A 300 6.04 6.54 -9.85
C THR A 300 5.39 6.20 -11.18
N MET A 301 4.73 7.18 -11.81
CA MET A 301 4.13 7.02 -13.13
C MET A 301 5.17 6.67 -14.20
N ALA A 302 6.33 7.33 -14.19
CA ALA A 302 7.41 7.05 -15.13
C ALA A 302 7.95 5.62 -14.97
N VAL A 303 8.13 5.13 -13.73
CA VAL A 303 8.56 3.75 -13.47
C VAL A 303 7.51 2.74 -13.96
N VAL A 304 6.23 2.95 -13.62
CA VAL A 304 5.15 2.06 -14.08
C VAL A 304 5.07 2.05 -15.60
N MET A 305 5.13 3.22 -16.25
CA MET A 305 5.11 3.33 -17.70
C MET A 305 6.31 2.62 -18.34
N PHE A 306 7.52 2.83 -17.79
CA PHE A 306 8.72 2.15 -18.24
C PHE A 306 8.54 0.62 -18.17
N LEU A 307 8.18 0.08 -17.01
CA LEU A 307 7.94 -1.36 -16.87
C LEU A 307 6.87 -1.87 -17.83
N SER A 308 5.83 -1.08 -18.05
CA SER A 308 4.70 -1.45 -18.91
C SER A 308 5.03 -1.46 -20.41
N VAL A 309 6.02 -0.68 -20.84
CA VAL A 309 6.48 -0.66 -22.23
C VAL A 309 7.47 -1.80 -22.50
N PHE A 310 8.30 -2.14 -21.51
CA PHE A 310 9.40 -3.09 -21.72
C PHE A 310 9.09 -4.53 -21.30
N TRP A 311 8.15 -4.76 -20.38
CA TRP A 311 7.78 -6.10 -19.94
C TRP A 311 6.27 -6.32 -19.97
N ASN A 312 5.86 -7.28 -20.79
CA ASN A 312 4.47 -7.63 -20.95
C ASN A 312 3.95 -8.46 -19.77
N ALA A 313 2.70 -8.25 -19.42
CA ALA A 313 1.96 -9.09 -18.51
C ALA A 313 1.83 -10.49 -19.15
N PRO A 314 2.39 -11.56 -18.54
CA PRO A 314 2.27 -12.89 -19.09
C PRO A 314 0.80 -13.30 -19.14
N LEU A 315 0.44 -13.99 -20.21
CA LEU A 315 -0.85 -14.65 -20.41
C LEU A 315 -0.53 -16.09 -20.80
N GLU A 316 -0.93 -17.05 -19.97
CA GLU A 316 -0.75 -18.47 -20.29
C GLU A 316 -1.82 -18.97 -21.26
N GLU A 317 -1.83 -20.27 -21.54
CA GLU A 317 -2.90 -20.90 -22.30
C GLU A 317 -4.26 -20.82 -21.56
N PHE A 318 -5.33 -21.01 -22.33
CA PHE A 318 -6.69 -21.02 -21.80
C PHE A 318 -6.82 -22.02 -20.65
N ALA A 319 -7.52 -21.63 -19.58
CA ALA A 319 -7.69 -22.48 -18.41
C ALA A 319 -8.31 -23.84 -18.75
N ASN A 320 -7.61 -24.92 -18.38
CA ASN A 320 -8.06 -26.29 -18.55
C ASN A 320 -8.14 -27.00 -17.19
N PRO A 321 -9.35 -27.22 -16.65
CA PRO A 321 -9.54 -27.87 -15.35
C PRO A 321 -9.03 -29.32 -15.30
N THR A 322 -8.81 -29.99 -16.44
CA THR A 322 -8.33 -31.39 -16.47
C THR A 322 -6.82 -31.51 -16.57
N HIS A 323 -6.10 -30.40 -16.79
CA HIS A 323 -4.64 -30.40 -16.94
C HIS A 323 -4.02 -29.32 -16.05
N PRO A 324 -3.74 -29.59 -14.77
CA PRO A 324 -3.04 -28.65 -13.91
C PRO A 324 -1.59 -28.41 -14.35
N PRO A 325 -1.09 -27.16 -14.35
CA PRO A 325 0.31 -26.89 -14.61
C PRO A 325 1.18 -27.50 -13.50
N ASN A 326 2.37 -27.98 -13.87
CA ASN A 326 3.30 -28.62 -12.94
C ASN A 326 4.69 -27.97 -13.01
N PRO A 327 5.12 -27.22 -11.98
CA PRO A 327 4.41 -26.88 -10.74
C PRO A 327 3.43 -25.70 -10.90
N ALA A 328 2.27 -25.78 -10.26
CA ALA A 328 1.35 -24.64 -10.14
C ALA A 328 1.86 -23.65 -9.08
N LYS A 329 2.49 -22.56 -9.52
CA LYS A 329 3.07 -21.53 -8.62
C LYS A 329 2.09 -20.38 -8.41
N ALA A 330 1.88 -20.00 -7.14
CA ALA A 330 1.17 -18.78 -6.79
C ALA A 330 1.99 -17.54 -7.18
N PRO A 331 1.37 -16.35 -7.21
CA PRO A 331 2.11 -15.09 -7.34
C PRO A 331 3.23 -14.96 -6.30
N TRP A 332 4.30 -14.26 -6.64
CA TRP A 332 5.52 -14.21 -5.81
C TRP A 332 5.27 -13.83 -4.35
N TYR A 333 4.34 -12.91 -4.08
CA TYR A 333 3.98 -12.46 -2.73
C TYR A 333 3.17 -13.50 -1.92
N PHE A 334 2.72 -14.59 -2.54
CA PHE A 334 2.10 -15.75 -1.88
C PHE A 334 2.98 -17.00 -1.88
N LEU A 335 4.10 -17.02 -2.62
CA LEU A 335 4.96 -18.22 -2.72
C LEU A 335 5.54 -18.65 -1.37
N GLY A 336 5.92 -17.71 -0.51
CA GLY A 336 6.39 -18.06 0.83
C GLY A 336 5.32 -18.74 1.69
N LEU A 337 4.05 -18.37 1.49
CA LEU A 337 2.91 -19.03 2.15
C LEU A 337 2.60 -20.39 1.52
N GLN A 338 2.64 -20.48 0.18
CA GLN A 338 2.47 -21.74 -0.54
C GLN A 338 3.52 -22.78 -0.13
N GLU A 339 4.76 -22.33 0.09
CA GLU A 339 5.83 -23.19 0.58
C GLU A 339 5.51 -23.81 1.94
N LEU A 340 4.93 -23.04 2.87
CA LEU A 340 4.47 -23.59 4.16
C LEU A 340 3.27 -24.53 3.99
N VAL A 341 2.36 -24.22 3.07
CA VAL A 341 1.18 -25.04 2.76
C VAL A 341 1.58 -26.41 2.21
N ALA A 342 2.67 -26.50 1.46
CA ALA A 342 3.17 -27.76 0.92
C ALA A 342 3.50 -28.79 2.01
N TYR A 343 3.89 -28.34 3.21
CA TYR A 343 4.12 -29.20 4.37
C TYR A 343 2.85 -29.48 5.17
N SER A 344 2.01 -28.45 5.37
CA SER A 344 0.71 -28.59 6.03
C SER A 344 -0.21 -27.45 5.65
N ALA A 345 -1.33 -27.79 4.99
CA ALA A 345 -2.29 -26.79 4.54
C ALA A 345 -2.91 -25.98 5.69
N PHE A 346 -3.20 -26.62 6.83
CA PHE A 346 -3.71 -25.92 8.01
C PHE A 346 -2.67 -24.99 8.62
N TRP A 347 -1.46 -25.50 8.90
CA TRP A 347 -0.44 -24.69 9.58
C TRP A 347 0.07 -23.57 8.70
N GLY A 348 0.45 -23.88 7.45
CA GLY A 348 0.99 -22.90 6.52
C GLY A 348 -0.04 -21.93 5.97
N GLY A 349 -1.25 -22.41 5.70
CA GLY A 349 -2.29 -21.63 5.03
C GLY A 349 -3.21 -20.85 5.97
N VAL A 350 -3.38 -21.31 7.22
CA VAL A 350 -4.34 -20.73 8.17
C VAL A 350 -3.66 -20.29 9.47
N ALA A 351 -3.02 -21.21 10.20
CA ALA A 351 -2.59 -20.93 11.56
C ALA A 351 -1.43 -19.92 11.62
N VAL A 352 -0.36 -20.12 10.85
CA VAL A 352 0.80 -19.21 10.85
C VAL A 352 0.41 -17.80 10.37
N PRO A 353 -0.29 -17.62 9.24
CA PRO A 353 -0.74 -16.30 8.82
C PRO A 353 -1.67 -15.63 9.84
N ALA A 354 -2.60 -16.39 10.46
CA ALA A 354 -3.50 -15.86 11.48
C ALA A 354 -2.74 -15.41 12.73
N LEU A 355 -1.75 -16.19 13.20
CA LEU A 355 -0.91 -15.82 14.33
C LEU A 355 -0.07 -14.58 14.04
N LEU A 356 0.51 -14.47 12.85
CA LEU A 356 1.24 -13.27 12.43
C LEU A 356 0.34 -12.04 12.37
N LEU A 357 -0.88 -12.19 11.84
CA LEU A 357 -1.86 -11.11 11.77
C LEU A 357 -2.29 -10.66 13.19
N VAL A 358 -2.60 -11.60 14.08
CA VAL A 358 -2.93 -11.32 15.48
C VAL A 358 -1.76 -10.63 16.17
N ALA A 359 -0.52 -11.09 15.96
CA ALA A 359 0.67 -10.45 16.51
C ALA A 359 0.83 -9.01 16.02
N LEU A 360 0.61 -8.74 14.72
CA LEU A 360 0.65 -7.39 14.16
C LEU A 360 -0.43 -6.49 14.77
N VAL A 361 -1.66 -6.98 14.95
CA VAL A 361 -2.76 -6.20 15.55
C VAL A 361 -2.52 -5.95 17.04
N ALA A 362 -2.00 -6.92 17.76
CA ALA A 362 -1.70 -6.81 19.20
C ALA A 362 -0.46 -5.96 19.48
N LEU A 363 0.49 -5.89 18.55
CA LEU A 363 1.77 -5.20 18.70
C LEU A 363 1.70 -3.82 19.36
N PRO A 364 0.90 -2.84 18.90
CA PRO A 364 0.84 -1.51 19.52
C PRO A 364 0.40 -1.56 20.99
N TYR A 365 -0.47 -2.51 21.34
CA TYR A 365 -1.01 -2.68 22.68
C TYR A 365 -0.13 -3.52 23.60
N LEU A 366 0.91 -4.17 23.08
CA LEU A 366 1.91 -4.87 23.88
C LEU A 366 3.16 -4.00 24.09
N ASP A 367 3.49 -3.15 23.13
CA ASP A 367 4.67 -2.27 23.17
C ASP A 367 4.30 -0.83 23.57
N HIS A 368 4.02 -0.64 24.86
CA HIS A 368 3.62 0.65 25.43
C HIS A 368 4.77 1.67 25.58
N GLN A 369 6.03 1.24 25.48
CA GLN A 369 7.17 2.12 25.70
C GLN A 369 7.24 3.17 24.59
N ARG A 370 7.42 4.46 24.90
CA ARG A 370 7.52 5.52 23.88
C ARG A 370 8.94 5.80 23.41
N VAL A 371 9.92 5.06 23.92
CA VAL A 371 11.33 5.25 23.58
C VAL A 371 11.63 4.76 22.15
N GLY A 372 12.45 5.52 21.43
CA GLY A 372 12.90 5.18 20.08
C GLY A 372 11.88 5.43 18.96
N ILE A 373 10.81 6.19 19.23
CA ILE A 373 9.85 6.61 18.19
C ILE A 373 10.56 7.53 17.18
N GLY A 374 10.29 7.29 15.91
CA GLY A 374 10.80 8.07 14.78
C GLY A 374 12.28 7.88 14.47
N VAL A 375 12.96 6.93 15.14
CA VAL A 375 14.37 6.59 14.90
C VAL A 375 14.44 5.20 14.27
N TRP A 376 15.15 5.09 13.15
CA TRP A 376 15.43 3.79 12.53
C TRP A 376 16.27 2.91 13.45
N PHE A 377 15.85 1.66 13.66
CA PHE A 377 16.59 0.65 14.41
C PHE A 377 17.00 1.11 15.84
N ALA A 378 16.07 1.75 16.55
CA ALA A 378 16.32 2.28 17.89
C ALA A 378 16.90 1.21 18.84
N ARG A 379 17.91 1.59 19.64
CA ARG A 379 18.68 0.68 20.50
C ARG A 379 17.80 0.00 21.55
N GLU A 380 16.81 0.72 22.02
CA GLU A 380 15.88 0.33 23.08
C GLU A 380 14.89 -0.73 22.59
N ARG A 381 14.72 -0.84 21.27
CA ARG A 381 13.81 -1.79 20.62
C ARG A 381 14.54 -2.96 19.97
N ARG A 382 15.82 -3.20 20.31
CA ARG A 382 16.66 -4.25 19.70
C ARG A 382 15.98 -5.61 19.64
N VAL A 383 15.35 -6.07 20.72
CA VAL A 383 14.69 -7.38 20.75
C VAL A 383 13.53 -7.44 19.75
N ALA A 384 12.62 -6.46 19.79
CA ALA A 384 11.49 -6.39 18.87
C ALA A 384 11.93 -6.25 17.40
N VAL A 385 12.96 -5.43 17.15
CA VAL A 385 13.57 -5.25 15.82
C VAL A 385 14.18 -6.56 15.35
N THR A 386 14.94 -7.28 16.18
CA THR A 386 15.55 -8.56 15.81
C THR A 386 14.50 -9.61 15.47
N ILE A 387 13.47 -9.78 16.31
CA ILE A 387 12.39 -10.76 16.05
C ILE A 387 11.68 -10.43 14.73
N PHE A 388 11.30 -9.17 14.52
CA PHE A 388 10.63 -8.75 13.29
C PHE A 388 11.51 -8.94 12.06
N THR A 389 12.80 -8.59 12.15
CA THR A 389 13.76 -8.81 11.06
C THR A 389 13.89 -10.31 10.74
N ILE A 390 13.92 -11.19 11.74
CA ILE A 390 13.94 -12.65 11.51
C ILE A 390 12.67 -13.09 10.76
N CYS A 391 11.49 -12.60 11.15
CA CYS A 391 10.24 -12.91 10.44
C CYS A 391 10.25 -12.41 8.99
N VAL A 392 10.74 -11.19 8.75
CA VAL A 392 10.86 -10.62 7.40
C VAL A 392 11.84 -11.43 6.55
N VAL A 393 13.02 -11.76 7.10
CA VAL A 393 14.03 -12.58 6.42
C VAL A 393 13.46 -13.97 6.12
N ALA A 394 12.77 -14.61 7.05
CA ALA A 394 12.12 -15.90 6.83
C ALA A 394 11.08 -15.82 5.69
N ALA A 395 10.24 -14.79 5.67
CA ALA A 395 9.28 -14.59 4.58
C ALA A 395 9.95 -14.42 3.21
N VAL A 396 11.04 -13.66 3.14
CA VAL A 396 11.83 -13.46 1.91
C VAL A 396 12.51 -14.76 1.48
N VAL A 397 13.11 -15.50 2.41
CA VAL A 397 13.78 -16.78 2.13
C VAL A 397 12.77 -17.82 1.64
N LEU A 398 11.62 -17.97 2.30
CA LEU A 398 10.55 -18.88 1.85
C LEU A 398 10.03 -18.49 0.46
N THR A 399 9.88 -17.19 0.20
CA THR A 399 9.50 -16.70 -1.13
C THR A 399 10.55 -17.03 -2.18
N ALA A 400 11.84 -16.87 -1.86
CA ALA A 400 12.94 -17.23 -2.76
C ALA A 400 13.00 -18.75 -3.00
N ILE A 401 12.78 -19.57 -1.97
CA ILE A 401 12.67 -21.04 -2.09
C ILE A 401 11.56 -21.41 -3.07
N GLY A 402 10.34 -20.93 -2.83
CA GLY A 402 9.20 -21.19 -3.71
C GLY A 402 9.40 -20.70 -5.14
N THR A 403 10.10 -19.58 -5.32
CA THR A 403 10.38 -18.99 -6.64
C THR A 403 11.40 -19.83 -7.42
N TYR A 404 12.57 -20.07 -6.84
CA TYR A 404 13.74 -20.57 -7.57
C TYR A 404 14.04 -22.06 -7.33
N PHE A 405 13.70 -22.61 -6.16
CA PHE A 405 14.14 -23.94 -5.74
C PHE A 405 13.06 -25.02 -5.83
N ARG A 406 11.84 -24.68 -6.26
CA ARG A 406 10.72 -25.61 -6.45
C ARG A 406 10.48 -25.90 -7.93
N GLY A 407 10.60 -27.17 -8.30
CA GLY A 407 10.39 -27.71 -9.64
C GLY A 407 9.12 -28.57 -9.76
N PRO A 408 9.04 -29.47 -10.76
CA PRO A 408 7.91 -30.39 -10.93
C PRO A 408 7.59 -31.15 -9.64
N ASN A 409 6.30 -31.37 -9.39
CA ASN A 409 5.76 -32.01 -8.18
C ASN A 409 6.12 -31.30 -6.87
N TRP A 410 6.51 -30.02 -6.94
CA TRP A 410 7.04 -29.26 -5.80
C TRP A 410 8.35 -29.81 -5.24
N ASP A 411 9.07 -30.63 -6.03
CA ASP A 411 10.36 -31.19 -5.62
C ASP A 411 11.45 -30.12 -5.59
N TRP A 412 12.46 -30.39 -4.76
CA TRP A 412 13.62 -29.50 -4.65
C TRP A 412 14.47 -29.58 -5.91
N VAL A 413 14.74 -28.44 -6.53
CA VAL A 413 15.61 -28.31 -7.70
C VAL A 413 16.66 -27.26 -7.44
N TRP A 414 17.90 -27.56 -7.83
CA TRP A 414 18.98 -26.58 -7.83
C TRP A 414 18.92 -25.75 -9.12
N PRO A 415 18.73 -24.42 -9.05
CA PRO A 415 18.58 -23.57 -10.24
C PRO A 415 19.74 -23.71 -11.24
N TRP A 416 20.94 -23.94 -10.73
CA TRP A 416 22.17 -24.11 -11.51
C TRP A 416 22.43 -25.55 -11.99
N ALA A 417 21.62 -26.52 -11.57
CA ALA A 417 21.71 -27.90 -12.08
C ALA A 417 20.82 -28.11 -13.31
N ALA A 418 19.77 -27.31 -13.48
CA ALA A 418 18.84 -27.40 -14.62
C ALA A 418 19.46 -26.97 -15.96
N SER A 419 20.58 -26.25 -15.96
CA SER A 419 21.33 -25.91 -17.18
C SER A 419 22.06 -27.10 -17.84
N ALA A 420 21.96 -28.31 -17.27
CA ALA A 420 22.55 -29.54 -17.82
C ALA A 420 21.55 -30.44 -18.58
N VAL A 421 20.27 -30.05 -18.70
CA VAL A 421 19.26 -30.79 -19.48
C VAL A 421 18.70 -29.86 -20.55
N THR A 422 18.91 -30.25 -21.80
CA THR A 422 18.59 -29.51 -23.03
C THR A 422 17.12 -29.09 -23.14
N PRO A 423 16.82 -27.95 -23.80
CA PRO A 423 15.45 -27.59 -24.15
C PRO A 423 14.95 -28.52 -25.26
N HIS A 424 13.82 -29.17 -25.03
CA HIS A 424 13.01 -29.81 -26.09
C HIS A 424 11.72 -29.03 -26.26
#